data_AF-A0A9E6DWF5-F1
#
_entry.id   AF-A0A9E6DWF5-F1
#
_cell.length_a   1.000
_cell.length_b   1.000
_cell.length_c   1.000
_cell.angle_alpha   90.00
_cell.angle_beta   90.00
_cell.angle_gamma   90.00
#
_symmetry.space_group_name_H-M   'P 1'
#
loop_
_entity.id
_entity.type
_entity.pdbx_description
1 polymer ?
#
loop_
_entity_poly.entity_id
_entity_poly.type
_entity_poly.pdbx_seq_one_letter_code
_entity_poly.pdbx_strand_id
1 'polypeptide(L)'
;YPPHRHDEDDFPSMTYLEETYYHRLNPNQGYALQRVFTDDGSLDESIAASSGDVVLVPKGHHPVGVPYGYESYYLNVMAGPRRKWRFENHPDHAWIAERDA
;
A
#
# COMPACT_ATOMS: atom_id res chain seq x y z
N TYR A 1 2.75 3.58 -6.80
CA TYR A 1 2.37 2.56 -7.80
C TYR A 1 3.54 2.40 -8.75
N PRO A 2 4.00 1.19 -9.09
CA PRO A 2 3.38 -0.14 -8.91
C PRO A 2 3.18 -0.60 -7.44
N PRO A 3 2.46 -1.71 -7.19
CA PRO A 3 2.34 -2.30 -5.85
C PRO A 3 3.72 -2.66 -5.30
N HIS A 4 3.92 -2.45 -3.99
CA HIS A 4 5.18 -2.75 -3.32
C HIS A 4 4.96 -3.29 -1.92
N ARG A 5 5.97 -3.96 -1.37
CA ARG A 5 5.99 -4.52 -0.01
C ARG A 5 7.27 -4.13 0.75
N HIS A 6 7.15 -4.11 2.07
CA HIS A 6 8.23 -3.86 3.04
C HIS A 6 7.96 -4.65 4.33
N ASP A 7 7.83 -5.96 4.17
CA ASP A 7 7.31 -6.89 5.18
C ASP A 7 8.33 -7.94 5.66
N GLU A 8 9.59 -7.81 5.25
CA GLU A 8 10.71 -8.66 5.66
C GLU A 8 11.92 -7.84 6.13
N ASP A 9 12.66 -8.35 7.13
CA ASP A 9 13.91 -7.73 7.61
C ASP A 9 15.12 -8.30 6.84
N ASP A 10 15.22 -7.94 5.55
CA ASP A 10 16.29 -8.35 4.63
C ASP A 10 17.11 -7.15 4.14
N PHE A 11 17.73 -6.41 5.06
CA PHE A 11 18.54 -5.25 4.70
C PHE A 11 19.83 -5.69 3.98
N PRO A 12 20.20 -5.10 2.81
CA PRO A 12 19.74 -3.81 2.29
C PRO A 12 18.59 -3.85 1.27
N SER A 13 18.12 -5.02 0.85
CA SER A 13 17.08 -5.21 -0.16
C SER A 13 15.74 -4.64 0.32
N MET A 14 15.34 -4.99 1.54
CA MET A 14 14.08 -4.61 2.16
C MET A 14 14.28 -4.25 3.64
N THR A 15 13.29 -3.59 4.23
CA THR A 15 13.19 -3.38 5.67
C THR A 15 11.78 -3.67 6.13
N TYR A 16 11.62 -4.39 7.23
CA TYR A 16 10.32 -4.59 7.85
C TYR A 16 9.80 -3.26 8.40
N LEU A 17 8.66 -2.82 7.87
CA LEU A 17 7.92 -1.65 8.32
C LEU A 17 6.43 -1.99 8.33
N GLU A 18 5.80 -1.96 9.50
CA GLU A 18 4.34 -1.91 9.61
C GLU A 18 3.86 -0.60 8.99
N GLU A 19 2.69 -0.59 8.34
CA GLU A 19 2.12 0.64 7.77
C GLU A 19 0.62 0.77 8.05
N THR A 20 0.18 2.01 8.28
CA THR A 20 -1.24 2.38 8.34
C THR A 20 -1.57 3.41 7.26
N TYR A 21 -2.81 3.38 6.77
CA TYR A 21 -3.36 4.35 5.81
C TYR A 21 -4.63 4.97 6.40
N TYR A 22 -4.58 6.25 6.78
CA TYR A 22 -5.79 7.02 7.09
C TYR A 22 -6.33 7.70 5.83
N HIS A 23 -7.51 7.31 5.37
CA HIS A 23 -8.08 7.77 4.10
C HIS A 23 -8.98 9.00 4.26
N ARG A 24 -8.93 9.91 3.28
CA ARG A 24 -9.88 11.02 3.10
C ARG A 24 -10.26 11.12 1.64
N LEU A 25 -11.53 11.37 1.38
CA LEU A 25 -12.07 11.48 0.03
C LEU A 25 -12.82 12.80 -0.16
N ASN A 26 -12.80 13.28 -1.41
CA ASN A 26 -13.56 14.43 -1.86
C ASN A 26 -14.23 14.13 -3.22
N PRO A 27 -15.56 14.14 -3.33
CA PRO A 27 -16.56 14.25 -2.26
C PRO A 27 -16.49 13.12 -1.22
N ASN A 28 -16.97 13.35 0.01
CA ASN A 28 -16.70 12.45 1.14
C ASN A 28 -17.50 11.12 1.13
N GLN A 29 -18.55 11.01 0.32
CA GLN A 29 -19.39 9.81 0.21
C GLN A 29 -18.81 8.71 -0.69
N GLY A 30 -17.64 8.94 -1.30
CA GLY A 30 -16.95 7.92 -2.09
C GLY A 30 -16.28 6.84 -1.24
N TYR A 31 -15.53 5.96 -1.91
CA TYR A 31 -14.65 4.97 -1.28
C TYR A 31 -13.32 4.85 -2.04
N ALA A 32 -12.27 4.42 -1.34
CA ALA A 32 -11.01 3.97 -1.94
C ALA A 32 -10.98 2.44 -1.87
N LEU A 33 -10.59 1.78 -2.96
CA LEU A 33 -10.31 0.34 -2.97
C LEU A 33 -8.84 0.13 -2.64
N GLN A 34 -8.55 -0.30 -1.42
CA GLN A 34 -7.22 -0.74 -1.04
C GLN A 34 -7.20 -2.27 -1.03
N ARG A 35 -6.30 -2.86 -1.82
CA ARG A 35 -6.05 -4.30 -1.78
C ARG A 35 -4.78 -4.55 -0.99
N VAL A 36 -4.79 -5.49 -0.05
CA VAL A 36 -3.58 -5.92 0.69
C VAL A 36 -3.38 -7.40 0.43
N PHE A 37 -2.28 -7.77 -0.22
CA PHE A 37 -2.07 -9.15 -0.67
C PHE A 37 -0.59 -9.59 -0.66
N THR A 38 -0.34 -10.87 -0.41
CA THR A 38 1.00 -11.47 -0.48
C THR A 38 1.19 -12.31 -1.75
N ASP A 39 2.45 -12.50 -2.17
CA ASP A 39 2.78 -13.28 -3.38
C ASP A 39 2.29 -14.74 -3.30
N ASP A 40 2.25 -15.30 -2.09
CA ASP A 40 1.76 -16.67 -1.83
C ASP A 40 0.23 -16.77 -1.68
N GLY A 41 -0.49 -15.63 -1.74
CA GLY A 41 -1.93 -15.56 -1.54
C GLY A 41 -2.43 -15.90 -0.14
N SER A 42 -1.55 -16.04 0.86
CA SER A 42 -1.95 -16.31 2.25
C SER A 42 -2.71 -15.14 2.89
N LEU A 43 -2.54 -13.94 2.35
CA LEU A 43 -3.35 -12.75 2.58
C LEU A 43 -3.75 -12.20 1.21
N ASP A 44 -5.03 -11.93 1.01
CA ASP A 44 -5.55 -11.24 -0.18
C ASP A 44 -6.91 -10.61 0.13
N GLU A 45 -6.88 -9.39 0.67
CA GLU A 45 -8.07 -8.67 1.11
C GLU A 45 -8.28 -7.43 0.26
N SER A 46 -9.51 -7.24 -0.22
CA SER A 46 -9.93 -6.01 -0.93
C SER A 46 -10.91 -5.23 -0.07
N ILE A 47 -10.50 -4.03 0.34
CA ILE A 47 -11.20 -3.20 1.32
C ILE A 47 -11.71 -1.95 0.61
N ALA A 48 -13.02 -1.70 0.70
CA ALA A 48 -13.62 -0.43 0.28
C ALA A 48 -13.60 0.55 1.47
N ALA A 49 -12.51 1.30 1.63
CA ALA A 49 -12.32 2.27 2.70
C ALA A 49 -13.13 3.55 2.42
N SER A 50 -13.94 3.98 3.39
CA SER A 50 -14.68 5.25 3.34
C SER A 50 -13.80 6.42 3.81
N SER A 51 -14.28 7.65 3.60
CA SER A 51 -13.59 8.85 4.10
C SER A 51 -13.54 8.85 5.62
N GLY A 52 -12.33 8.85 6.19
CA GLY A 52 -12.07 8.76 7.63
C GLY A 52 -11.65 7.37 8.12
N ASP A 53 -11.70 6.34 7.27
CA ASP A 53 -11.31 4.98 7.64
C ASP A 53 -9.79 4.81 7.71
N VAL A 54 -9.35 3.83 8.49
CA VAL A 54 -7.95 3.39 8.57
C VAL A 54 -7.83 1.95 8.08
N VAL A 55 -6.89 1.72 7.17
CA VAL A 55 -6.49 0.37 6.75
C VAL A 55 -5.11 0.07 7.33
N LEU A 56 -4.98 -1.15 7.89
CA LEU A 56 -3.72 -1.67 8.40
C LEU A 56 -3.06 -2.55 7.33
N VAL A 57 -1.76 -2.39 7.14
CA VAL A 57 -0.94 -3.21 6.24
C VAL A 57 0.08 -3.96 7.08
N PRO A 58 -0.23 -5.19 7.53
CA PRO A 58 0.70 -5.98 8.34
C PRO A 58 1.79 -6.65 7.51
N LYS A 59 1.52 -6.93 6.22
CA LYS A 59 2.44 -7.52 5.25
C LYS A 59 1.88 -7.39 3.82
N GLY A 60 2.70 -7.67 2.82
CA GLY A 60 2.31 -7.76 1.42
C GLY A 60 2.22 -6.43 0.68
N HIS A 61 1.81 -6.53 -0.57
CA HIS A 61 1.56 -5.43 -1.49
C HIS A 61 0.24 -4.75 -1.18
N HIS A 62 0.21 -3.42 -1.21
CA HIS A 62 -0.91 -2.65 -0.69
C HIS A 62 -1.36 -1.46 -1.58
N PRO A 63 -1.65 -1.68 -2.88
CA PRO A 63 -2.06 -0.60 -3.77
C PRO A 63 -3.43 -0.01 -3.40
N VAL A 64 -3.59 1.28 -3.71
CA VAL A 64 -4.85 2.02 -3.58
C VAL A 64 -5.36 2.41 -4.96
N GLY A 65 -6.61 2.06 -5.25
CA GLY A 65 -7.38 2.51 -6.41
C GLY A 65 -8.55 3.39 -5.99
N VAL A 66 -8.94 4.33 -6.84
CA VAL A 66 -9.99 5.31 -6.54
C VAL A 66 -10.98 5.37 -7.70
N PRO A 67 -12.30 5.30 -7.47
CA PRO A 67 -13.30 5.46 -8.51
C PRO A 67 -13.20 6.83 -9.18
N TYR A 68 -13.48 6.88 -10.49
CA TYR A 68 -13.53 8.12 -11.25
C TYR A 68 -14.48 9.15 -10.61
N GLY A 69 -14.04 10.41 -10.56
CA GLY A 69 -14.82 11.53 -9.98
C GLY A 69 -14.58 11.77 -8.49
N TYR A 70 -13.75 10.96 -7.82
CA TYR A 70 -13.31 11.19 -6.44
C TYR A 70 -11.82 11.49 -6.38
N GLU A 71 -11.47 12.48 -5.58
CA GLU A 71 -10.10 12.72 -5.15
C GLU A 71 -9.84 11.96 -3.85
N SER A 72 -8.68 11.34 -3.75
CA SER A 72 -8.25 10.59 -2.57
C SER A 72 -7.00 11.20 -1.97
N TYR A 73 -6.99 11.27 -0.65
CA TYR A 73 -5.84 11.57 0.18
C TYR A 73 -5.67 10.43 1.18
N TYR A 74 -4.44 10.04 1.47
CA TYR A 74 -4.16 9.18 2.60
C TYR A 74 -2.92 9.67 3.35
N LEU A 75 -2.95 9.51 4.68
CA LEU A 75 -1.82 9.77 5.56
C LEU A 75 -1.25 8.43 6.01
N ASN A 76 0.05 8.23 5.74
CA ASN A 76 0.77 7.03 6.15
C ASN A 76 1.59 7.24 7.43
N VAL A 77 1.59 6.21 8.27
CA VAL A 77 2.55 6.06 9.36
C VAL A 77 3.21 4.71 9.22
N MET A 78 4.55 4.71 9.20
CA MET A 78 5.37 3.50 9.14
C MET A 78 6.35 3.42 10.32
N ALA A 79 6.53 2.22 10.84
CA ALA A 79 7.53 1.95 11.87
C ALA A 79 8.06 0.51 11.78
N GLY A 80 9.31 0.34 12.20
CA GLY A 80 9.95 -0.98 12.30
C GLY A 80 11.32 -0.86 12.97
N PRO A 81 12.05 -1.99 13.13
CA PRO A 81 13.33 -2.02 13.82
C PRO A 81 14.40 -1.10 13.22
N ARG A 82 14.28 -0.77 11.93
CA ARG A 82 15.20 0.10 11.20
C ARG A 82 14.47 1.23 10.50
N ARG A 83 14.80 2.49 10.84
CA ARG A 83 14.25 3.69 10.19
C ARG A 83 14.88 3.97 8.81
N LYS A 84 14.61 3.09 7.85
CA LYS A 84 14.95 3.22 6.43
C LYS A 84 13.78 2.68 5.63
N TRP A 85 13.36 3.38 4.57
CA TRP A 85 12.34 2.89 3.67
C TRP A 85 13.01 2.15 2.51
N ARG A 86 13.01 0.81 2.60
CA ARG A 86 13.46 -0.11 1.54
C ARG A 86 12.32 -1.07 1.25
N PHE A 87 11.91 -1.15 0.00
CA PHE A 87 10.75 -1.90 -0.46
C PHE A 87 11.06 -2.58 -1.79
N GLU A 88 10.27 -3.60 -2.11
CA GLU A 88 10.31 -4.26 -3.41
C GLU A 88 8.97 -4.10 -4.12
N ASN A 89 9.01 -3.80 -5.42
CA ASN A 89 7.81 -3.78 -6.26
C ASN A 89 7.39 -5.22 -6.60
N HIS A 90 6.09 -5.45 -6.80
CA HIS A 90 5.62 -6.72 -7.33
C HIS A 90 6.24 -7.01 -8.71
N PRO A 91 6.86 -8.18 -8.94
CA PRO A 91 7.62 -8.47 -10.15
C PRO A 91 6.77 -8.34 -11.43
N ASP A 92 5.53 -8.83 -11.43
CA ASP A 92 4.62 -8.71 -12.59
C ASP A 92 4.23 -7.26 -12.96
N HIS A 93 4.53 -6.30 -12.09
CA HIS A 93 4.20 -4.89 -12.28
C HIS A 93 5.44 -3.99 -12.29
N ALA A 94 6.64 -4.57 -12.17
CA ALA A 94 7.91 -3.85 -12.14
C ALA A 94 8.16 -3.02 -13.41
N TRP A 95 7.65 -3.49 -14.55
CA TRP A 95 7.73 -2.81 -15.84
C TRP A 95 7.20 -1.36 -15.80
N ILE A 96 6.28 -1.03 -14.89
CA ILE A 96 5.74 0.32 -14.72
C ILE A 96 6.80 1.25 -14.12
N ALA A 97 7.51 0.78 -13.09
CA ALA A 97 8.60 1.54 -12.48
C ALA A 97 9.76 1.71 -13.46
N GLU A 98 10.11 0.66 -14.23
CA GLU A 98 11.15 0.74 -15.25
C GLU A 98 10.81 1.73 -16.37
N ARG A 99 9.54 1.80 -16.79
CA ARG A 99 9.06 2.74 -17.80
C ARG A 99 9.14 4.19 -17.31
N ASP A 100 8.87 4.44 -16.02
CA ASP A 100 8.71 5.78 -15.44
C ASP A 100 9.98 6.30 -14.71
N ALA A 101 11.09 5.56 -14.76
CA ALA A 101 12.36 5.86 -14.09
C ALA A 101 13.19 6.98 -14.77
#